data_AF-A0A4Y2WWI0-F1
#
_entry.id   AF-A0A4Y2WWI0-F1
#
_cell.length_a   1.000
_cell.length_b   1.000
_cell.length_c   1.000
_cell.angle_alpha   90.00
_cell.angle_beta   90.00
_cell.angle_gamma   90.00
#
_symmetry.space_group_name_H-M   'P 1'
#
loop_
_entity.id
_entity.type
_entity.pdbx_description
1 polymer ?
#
loop_
_entity_poly.entity_id
_entity_poly.type
_entity_poly.pdbx_seq_one_letter_code
_entity_poly.pdbx_strand_id
1 'polypeptide(L)' 'WPPKSPEMNIIEDIRDALLHAVEKRSPPPRTPMDLLTALQDSWCEFPPGYLQTPVESMPRRVGGLLLAGGGLT' A
#
# COMPACT_ATOMS: atom_id res chain seq x y z
N TRP A 1 11.27 0.43 -12.02
CA TRP A 1 9.88 0.92 -12.08
C TRP A 1 9.66 1.58 -13.43
N PRO A 2 8.73 1.11 -14.30
CA PRO A 2 8.43 1.88 -15.50
C PRO A 2 7.87 3.25 -15.08
N PRO A 3 8.38 4.36 -15.63
CA PRO A 3 7.83 5.68 -15.33
C PRO A 3 6.34 5.72 -15.72
N LYS A 4 5.50 6.26 -14.83
CA LYS A 4 4.03 6.41 -14.98
C LYS A 4 3.14 5.19 -14.68
N SER A 5 3.62 4.15 -14.00
CA SER A 5 2.77 3.05 -13.51
C SER A 5 2.64 3.03 -11.98
N PRO A 6 1.89 3.95 -11.35
CA PRO A 6 1.58 3.89 -9.92
C PRO A 6 0.79 2.61 -9.57
N GLU A 7 0.05 2.08 -10.54
CA GLU A 7 -0.62 0.77 -10.51
C GLU A 7 0.33 -0.41 -10.34
N MET A 8 1.64 -0.24 -10.47
CA MET A 8 2.54 -1.32 -10.14
C MET A 8 2.90 -1.25 -8.63
N ASN A 9 2.70 -0.10 -7.94
CA ASN A 9 3.54 0.37 -6.83
C ASN A 9 3.07 -0.16 -5.50
N ILE A 10 3.53 -1.38 -5.21
CA ILE A 10 3.26 -2.08 -3.95
C ILE A 10 3.63 -1.19 -2.76
N ILE A 11 4.69 -0.37 -2.87
CA ILE A 11 5.10 0.52 -1.78
C ILE A 11 4.07 1.62 -1.51
N GLU A 12 3.44 2.17 -2.57
CA GLU A 12 2.36 3.15 -2.39
C GLU A 12 1.09 2.50 -1.83
N ASP A 13 0.72 1.31 -2.31
CA ASP A 13 -0.44 0.56 -1.78
C ASP A 13 -0.28 0.26 -0.28
N ILE A 14 0.91 -0.19 0.13
CA ILE A 14 1.26 -0.40 1.53
C ILE A 14 1.19 0.91 2.33
N ARG A 15 1.74 2.00 1.78
CA ARG A 15 1.77 3.29 2.44
C ARG A 15 0.35 3.80 2.71
N ASP A 16 -0.53 3.75 1.71
CA ASP A 16 -1.94 4.13 1.85
C ASP A 16 -2.67 3.25 2.88
N ALA A 17 -2.46 1.93 2.84
CA ALA A 17 -3.08 1.01 3.80
C ALA A 17 -2.64 1.30 5.25
N LEU A 18 -1.36 1.61 5.48
CA LEU A 18 -0.85 1.96 6.80
C LEU A 18 -1.36 3.31 7.29
N LEU A 19 -1.42 4.32 6.40
CA LEU A 19 -1.99 5.62 6.75
C LEU A 19 -3.45 5.48 7.18
N HIS A 20 -4.24 4.71 6.44
CA HIS A 20 -5.64 4.44 6.77
C HIS A 20 -5.81 3.71 8.11
N ALA A 21 -4.94 2.75 8.41
CA ALA A 21 -4.95 2.03 9.68
C ALA A 21 -4.70 2.98 10.86
N VAL A 22 -3.75 3.91 10.69
CA VAL A 22 -3.40 4.92 11.70
C VAL A 22 -4.51 5.96 11.89
N GLU A 23 -5.17 6.42 10.82
CA GLU A 23 -6.29 7.36 10.91
C GLU A 23 -7.50 6.77 11.64
N LYS A 24 -7.74 5.47 11.47
CA LYS A 24 -8.84 4.76 12.14
C LYS A 24 -8.56 4.43 13.61
N ARG A 25 -7.35 4.67 14.08
CA ARG A 25 -6.94 4.32 15.45
C ARG A 25 -7.61 5.25 16.46
N SER A 26 -8.06 4.67 17.57
CA SER A 26 -8.67 5.40 18.67
C SER A 26 -7.94 5.08 19.99
N PRO A 27 -7.44 6.09 20.72
CA PRO A 27 -7.48 7.52 20.38
C PRO A 27 -6.57 7.85 19.19
N PRO A 28 -6.87 8.93 18.43
CA PRO A 28 -6.02 9.35 17.31
C PRO A 28 -4.66 9.82 17.82
N PRO A 29 -3.59 9.64 17.03
CA PRO A 29 -2.25 10.00 17.45
C PRO A 29 -2.13 11.51 17.66
N ARG A 30 -1.70 11.94 18.85
CA ARG A 30 -1.67 13.36 19.25
C ARG A 30 -0.30 14.02 19.16
N THR A 31 0.74 13.22 19.00
CA THR A 31 2.13 13.70 18.94
C THR A 31 2.88 12.99 17.80
N PRO A 32 3.98 13.57 17.29
CA PRO A 32 4.80 12.88 16.29
C PRO A 32 5.33 11.53 16.75
N MET A 33 5.64 11.37 18.04
CA MET A 33 6.03 10.08 18.62
C MET A 33 4.89 9.07 18.60
N ASP A 34 3.69 9.51 18.98
CA ASP A 34 2.49 8.68 18.99
C ASP A 34 2.10 8.23 17.57
N LEU A 35 2.29 9.10 16.58
CA LEU A 35 2.15 8.76 15.16
C LEU A 35 3.15 7.68 14.73
N LEU A 36 4.42 7.82 15.13
CA LEU A 36 5.47 6.85 14.82
C LEU A 36 5.20 5.48 15.46
N THR A 37 4.72 5.47 16.71
CA THR A 37 4.31 4.24 17.41
C THR A 37 3.10 3.62 16.71
N ALA A 38 2.10 4.43 16.35
CA ALA A 38 0.91 3.95 15.66
C ALA A 38 1.21 3.34 14.29
N LEU A 39 2.16 3.92 13.54
CA LEU A 39 2.65 3.37 12.28
C LEU A 39 3.37 2.03 12.49
N GLN A 40 4.25 1.93 13.49
CA GLN A 40 4.96 0.69 13.80
C GLN A 40 4.03 -0.43 14.25
N ASP A 41 3.07 -0.12 15.12
CA ASP A 41 2.08 -1.11 15.57
C ASP A 41 1.21 -1.57 14.40
N SER A 42 0.72 -0.61 13.58
CA SER A 42 -0.11 -0.93 12.40
C SER A 42 0.66 -1.75 11.37
N TRP A 43 1.98 -1.54 11.26
CA TRP A 43 2.85 -2.37 10.44
C TRP A 43 3.06 -3.77 11.01
N CYS A 44 3.17 -3.91 12.33
CA CYS A 44 3.32 -5.20 13.01
C CYS A 44 2.03 -6.03 12.94
N GLU A 45 0.87 -5.38 13.05
CA GLU A 45 -0.46 -6.00 12.90
C GLU A 45 -0.83 -6.24 11.42
N PHE A 46 -0.03 -5.72 10.48
CA PHE A 46 -0.32 -5.81 9.06
C PHE A 46 -0.27 -7.28 8.60
N PRO A 47 -1.35 -7.83 8.03
CA PRO A 47 -1.41 -9.24 7.74
C PRO A 47 -0.41 -9.60 6.62
N PRO A 48 0.41 -10.67 6.79
CA PRO A 48 1.39 -11.05 5.78
C PRO A 48 0.76 -11.43 4.43
N GLY A 49 -0.50 -11.88 4.42
CA GLY A 49 -1.26 -12.15 3.20
C GLY A 49 -1.64 -10.89 2.40
N TYR A 50 -1.65 -9.72 3.03
CA TYR A 50 -1.83 -8.46 2.32
C TYR A 50 -0.63 -8.16 1.42
N LEU A 51 0.58 -8.55 1.80
CA LEU A 51 1.77 -8.41 0.93
C LEU A 51 1.80 -9.47 -0.19
N GLN A 52 1.13 -10.61 0.01
CA GLN A 52 0.98 -11.65 -1.01
C GLN A 52 0.04 -11.20 -2.13
N THR A 53 -1.02 -10.46 -1.81
CA THR A 53 -2.03 -10.03 -2.78
C THR A 53 -1.46 -9.15 -3.92
N PRO A 54 -0.60 -8.14 -3.67
CA PRO A 54 0.11 -7.41 -4.70
C PRO A 54 1.06 -8.28 -5.53
N VAL A 55 1.79 -9.19 -4.90
CA VAL A 55 2.71 -10.11 -5.60
C VAL A 55 1.95 -11.08 -6.51
N GLU A 56 0.84 -11.63 -6.03
CA GLU A 56 -0.05 -12.52 -6.78
C GLU A 56 -0.82 -11.79 -7.88
N SER A 57 -1.11 -10.50 -7.69
CA SER A 57 -1.78 -9.68 -8.70
C SER A 57 -0.82 -9.06 -9.72
N MET A 58 0.50 -9.17 -9.56
CA MET A 58 1.50 -8.66 -10.51
C MET A 58 1.30 -9.17 -11.95
N PRO A 59 1.09 -10.48 -12.22
CA PRO A 59 0.84 -10.96 -13.57
C PRO A 59 -0.40 -10.33 -14.21
N ARG A 60 -1.46 -10.09 -13.41
CA ARG A 60 -2.68 -9.43 -13.86
C ARG A 60 -2.46 -7.94 -14.15
N ARG A 61 -1.75 -7.23 -13.29
CA ARG A 61 -1.39 -5.80 -13.47
C ARG A 61 -0.55 -5.60 -14.71
N VAL A 62 0.45 -6.45 -14.92
CA VAL A 62 1.27 -6.45 -16.15
C VAL A 62 0.42 -6.76 -17.38
N GLY A 63 -0.49 -7.74 -17.30
CA GLY A 63 -1.44 -8.02 -18.37
C GLY A 63 -2.34 -6.82 -18.69
N GLY A 64 -2.86 -6.12 -17.68
CA GLY A 64 -3.62 -4.88 -17.83
C GLY A 64 -2.83 -3.77 -18.53
N LEU A 65 -1.59 -3.54 -18.10
CA LEU A 65 -0.69 -2.54 -18.69
C LEU A 65 -0.38 -2.84 -20.17
N LEU A 66 -0.18 -4.12 -20.51
CA LEU A 66 0.05 -4.56 -21.88
C LEU A 66 -1.19 -4.37 -22.76
N LEU A 67 -2.38 -4.66 -22.22
CA LEU A 67 -3.66 -4.47 -22.93
C LEU A 67 -4.01 -2.99 -23.11
N ALA A 68 -3.68 -2.14 -22.15
CA ALA A 68 -3.89 -0.69 -22.20
C ALA A 68 -2.86 0.04 -23.10
N GLY A 69 -1.95 -0.70 -23.76
CA GLY A 69 -0.91 -0.11 -24.61
C GLY A 69 0.04 0.83 -23.86
N GLY A 70 0.18 0.68 -22.54
CA GLY A 70 0.96 1.56 -21.67
C GLY A 70 0.24 2.82 -21.16
N GLY A 71 -1.07 2.96 -21.40
CA GLY A 71 -1.90 4.00 -20.80
C GLY A 71 -2.43 3.61 -19.41
N LEU A 72 -2.55 4.60 -18.51
CA LEU A 72 -3.18 4.44 -17.18
C LEU A 72 -4.59 3.84 -17.34
N THR A 73 -4.98 2.95 -16.44
CA THR A 73 -6.40 2.62 -16.22
C THR A 73 -6.97 3.53 -15.14
#